data_AF-A0A9Q9M7I6-F1
#
_entry.id   AF-A0A9Q9M7I6-F1
#
_cell.length_a   1.000
_cell.length_b   1.000
_cell.length_c   1.000
_cell.angle_alpha   90.00
_cell.angle_beta   90.00
_cell.angle_gamma   90.00
#
_symmetry.space_group_name_H-M   'P 1'
#
loop_
_entity.id
_entity.type
_entity.pdbx_description
1 polymer ?
#
loop_
_entity_poly.entity_id
_entity_poly.type
_entity_poly.pdbx_seq_one_letter_code
_entity_poly.pdbx_strand_id
1 'polypeptide(L)'
;MKSIASFTNRMGAPLSIALVLLLGFTSPAAAAGFTDFLNNVVNEFNSARRPLALIAVMIVGALYMFNVIDMRRTGQVIVGVIVIFASGEILDLIIA
;
A
#
# COMPACT_ATOMS: atom_id res chain seq x y z
N MET A 1 -28.61 -18.33 0.78
CA MET A 1 -28.74 -16.84 0.76
C MET A 1 -27.84 -16.17 1.80
N LYS A 2 -26.53 -16.49 1.88
CA LYS A 2 -25.57 -15.87 2.84
C LYS A 2 -24.46 -15.05 2.17
N SER A 3 -24.40 -15.03 0.83
CA SER A 3 -23.27 -14.46 0.08
C SER A 3 -23.34 -12.95 -0.11
N ILE A 4 -24.53 -12.34 -0.09
CA ILE A 4 -24.71 -10.91 -0.37
C ILE A 4 -24.39 -10.06 0.88
N ALA A 5 -24.67 -10.60 2.07
CA ALA A 5 -24.47 -9.89 3.34
C ALA A 5 -22.98 -9.64 3.68
N SER A 6 -22.05 -10.49 3.21
CA SER A 6 -20.61 -10.28 3.45
C SER A 6 -19.99 -9.23 2.54
N PHE A 7 -20.59 -8.96 1.38
CA PHE A 7 -20.13 -7.96 0.43
C PHE A 7 -20.42 -6.54 0.95
N THR A 8 -21.62 -6.31 1.51
CA THR A 8 -22.03 -5.03 2.11
C THR A 8 -21.08 -4.58 3.22
N ASN A 9 -20.64 -5.50 4.11
CA ASN A 9 -19.70 -5.17 5.19
C ASN A 9 -18.27 -4.89 4.71
N ARG A 10 -17.87 -5.39 3.54
CA ARG A 10 -16.54 -5.12 2.95
C ARG A 10 -16.51 -3.83 2.13
N MET A 11 -17.67 -3.35 1.68
CA MET A 11 -17.80 -2.11 0.91
C MET A 11 -18.08 -0.86 1.75
N GLY A 12 -18.51 -1.01 3.01
CA GLY A 12 -18.81 0.12 3.88
C GLY A 12 -17.61 1.06 4.12
N ALA A 13 -16.41 0.50 4.31
CA ALA A 13 -15.18 1.26 4.52
C ALA A 13 -14.68 2.01 3.26
N PRO A 14 -14.59 1.40 2.07
CA PRO A 14 -14.18 2.15 0.87
C PRO A 14 -15.23 3.20 0.44
N LEU A 15 -16.52 2.95 0.68
CA LEU A 15 -17.58 3.91 0.33
C LEU A 15 -17.57 5.14 1.23
N SER A 16 -17.30 5.00 2.53
CA SER A 16 -17.20 6.15 3.43
C SER A 16 -15.97 7.01 3.12
N ILE A 17 -14.84 6.40 2.78
CA ILE A 17 -13.62 7.11 2.35
C ILE A 17 -13.89 7.87 1.04
N ALA A 18 -14.51 7.23 0.04
CA ALA A 18 -14.85 7.86 -1.22
C ALA A 18 -15.80 9.06 -1.05
N LEU A 19 -16.78 8.95 -0.15
CA LEU A 19 -17.74 10.02 0.15
C LEU A 19 -17.06 11.23 0.81
N VAL A 20 -16.14 11.00 1.75
CA VAL A 20 -15.37 12.06 2.41
C VAL A 20 -14.45 12.77 1.42
N LEU A 21 -13.81 12.03 0.50
CA LEU A 21 -12.98 12.60 -0.56
C LEU A 21 -13.82 13.45 -1.53
N LEU A 22 -15.03 13.00 -1.91
CA LEU A 22 -15.90 13.75 -2.82
C LEU A 22 -16.49 15.03 -2.18
N LEU A 23 -16.83 15.00 -0.90
CA LEU A 23 -17.44 16.13 -0.19
C LEU A 23 -16.42 17.10 0.44
N GLY A 24 -15.19 16.64 0.70
CA GLY A 24 -14.15 17.43 1.36
C GLY A 24 -13.38 18.40 0.47
N PHE A 25 -13.40 18.23 -0.86
CA PHE A 25 -12.58 19.01 -1.81
C PHE A 25 -13.39 19.94 -2.73
N THR A 26 -14.45 20.55 -2.21
CA THR A 26 -15.36 21.41 -2.99
C THR A 26 -14.81 22.81 -3.30
N SER A 27 -13.61 23.18 -2.83
CA SER A 27 -13.01 24.51 -3.08
C SER A 27 -11.56 24.45 -3.63
N PRO A 28 -11.18 25.34 -4.58
CA PRO A 28 -9.83 25.36 -5.18
C PRO A 28 -8.70 25.60 -4.17
N ALA A 29 -8.99 26.32 -3.07
CA ALA A 29 -8.00 26.62 -2.03
C ALA A 29 -7.70 25.41 -1.11
N ALA A 30 -8.69 24.55 -0.84
CA ALA A 30 -8.48 23.29 -0.13
C ALA A 30 -7.76 22.26 -1.03
N ALA A 31 -7.97 22.31 -2.34
CA ALA A 31 -7.30 21.46 -3.31
C ALA A 31 -5.81 21.76 -3.44
N ALA A 32 -5.38 23.02 -3.34
CA ALA A 32 -3.96 23.38 -3.41
C ALA A 32 -3.16 22.85 -2.21
N GLY A 33 -3.61 23.14 -0.97
CA GLY A 33 -2.95 22.63 0.24
C GLY A 33 -3.02 21.11 0.37
N PHE A 34 -4.09 20.48 -0.16
CA PHE A 34 -4.18 19.02 -0.21
C PHE A 34 -3.30 18.41 -1.29
N THR A 35 -3.15 19.06 -2.45
CA THR A 35 -2.22 18.62 -3.49
C THR A 35 -0.78 18.68 -2.97
N ASP A 36 -0.41 19.73 -2.26
CA ASP A 36 0.91 19.83 -1.63
C ASP A 36 1.11 18.80 -0.52
N PHE A 37 0.08 18.55 0.31
CA PHE A 37 0.10 17.46 1.28
C PHE A 37 0.28 16.09 0.60
N LEU A 38 -0.49 15.81 -0.46
CA LEU A 38 -0.38 14.54 -1.19
C LEU A 38 0.98 14.40 -1.87
N ASN A 39 1.54 15.47 -2.45
CA ASN A 39 2.87 15.44 -3.05
C ASN A 39 3.96 15.22 -2.00
N ASN A 40 3.86 15.83 -0.82
CA ASN A 40 4.77 15.61 0.30
C ASN A 40 4.67 14.18 0.85
N VAL A 41 3.45 13.67 0.99
CA VAL A 41 3.19 12.29 1.40
C VAL A 41 3.75 11.31 0.37
N VAL A 42 3.52 11.55 -0.92
CA VAL A 42 4.06 10.72 -2.01
C VAL A 42 5.59 10.79 -2.04
N ASN A 43 6.19 11.95 -1.84
CA ASN A 43 7.65 12.09 -1.74
C ASN A 43 8.21 11.32 -0.55
N GLU A 44 7.57 11.41 0.61
CA GLU A 44 7.97 10.66 1.80
C GLU A 44 7.83 9.15 1.55
N PHE A 45 6.73 8.71 0.92
CA PHE A 45 6.53 7.32 0.54
C PHE A 45 7.57 6.83 -0.46
N ASN A 46 7.95 7.65 -1.45
CA ASN A 46 8.99 7.31 -2.43
C ASN A 46 10.37 7.20 -1.79
N SER A 47 10.71 8.11 -0.87
CA SER A 47 11.96 8.04 -0.09
C SER A 47 11.99 6.83 0.84
N ALA A 48 10.86 6.55 1.51
CA ALA A 48 10.73 5.46 2.46
C ALA A 48 10.51 4.08 1.81
N ARG A 49 10.25 4.03 0.49
CA ARG A 49 9.88 2.80 -0.23
C ARG A 49 10.93 1.70 -0.04
N ARG A 50 12.19 2.01 -0.27
CA ARG A 50 13.33 1.08 -0.15
C ARG A 50 13.57 0.60 1.30
N PRO A 51 13.68 1.49 2.30
CA PRO A 51 13.87 1.04 3.68
C PRO A 51 12.67 0.27 4.24
N LEU A 52 11.43 0.62 3.88
CA LEU A 52 10.24 -0.13 4.28
C LEU A 52 10.23 -1.56 3.68
N ALA A 53 10.61 -1.71 2.41
CA ALA A 53 10.77 -3.02 1.78
C ALA A 53 11.79 -3.89 2.53
N LEU A 54 12.94 -3.30 2.85
CA LEU A 54 14.03 -3.98 3.55
C LEU A 54 13.60 -4.45 4.94
N ILE A 55 12.92 -3.61 5.71
CA ILE A 55 12.40 -3.99 7.04
C ILE A 55 11.40 -5.15 6.92
N ALA A 56 10.50 -5.11 5.94
CA ALA A 56 9.54 -6.19 5.71
C ALA A 56 10.23 -7.52 5.40
N VAL A 57 11.26 -7.50 4.53
CA VAL A 57 12.06 -8.70 4.23
C VAL A 57 12.82 -9.19 5.47
N MET A 58 13.39 -8.28 6.27
CA MET A 58 14.11 -8.64 7.50
C MET A 58 13.20 -9.34 8.53
N ILE A 59 11.98 -8.84 8.74
CA ILE A 59 11.02 -9.47 9.65
C ILE A 59 10.64 -10.87 9.16
N VAL A 60 10.40 -11.03 7.86
CA VAL A 60 10.06 -12.34 7.27
C VAL A 60 11.24 -13.32 7.40
N GLY A 61 12.47 -12.85 7.18
CA GLY A 61 13.68 -13.64 7.40
C GLY A 61 13.83 -14.07 8.86
N ALA A 62 13.59 -13.16 9.81
CA ALA A 62 13.62 -13.47 11.23
C ALA A 62 12.55 -14.50 11.63
N LEU A 63 11.30 -14.33 11.16
CA LEU A 63 10.21 -15.29 11.41
C LEU A 63 10.53 -16.69 10.88
N TYR A 64 11.22 -16.78 9.74
CA TYR A 64 11.69 -18.05 9.20
C TYR A 64 12.81 -18.66 10.06
N MET A 65 13.78 -17.85 10.52
CA MET A 65 14.86 -18.31 11.41
C MET A 65 14.33 -18.87 12.74
N PHE A 66 13.25 -18.30 13.28
CA PHE A 66 12.57 -18.79 14.48
C PHE A 66 11.61 -19.96 14.21
N ASN A 67 11.57 -20.49 12.98
CA ASN A 67 10.69 -21.59 12.58
C ASN A 67 9.18 -21.31 12.84
N VAL A 68 8.79 -20.03 12.83
CA VAL A 68 7.38 -19.60 12.97
C VAL A 68 6.62 -19.78 11.66
N ILE A 69 7.36 -19.77 10.54
CA ILE A 69 6.82 -19.92 9.18
C ILE A 69 7.65 -20.94 8.40
N ASP A 70 6.96 -21.79 7.62
CA ASP A 70 7.59 -22.78 6.74
C ASP A 70 8.23 -22.13 5.50
N MET A 71 9.25 -22.78 4.93
CA MET A 71 9.99 -22.33 3.74
C MET A 71 9.06 -21.96 2.56
N ARG A 72 7.98 -22.71 2.38
CA ARG A 72 7.01 -22.44 1.32
C ARG A 72 6.28 -21.11 1.53
N ARG A 73 5.89 -20.81 2.77
CA ARG A 73 5.20 -19.58 3.13
C ARG A 73 6.13 -18.38 3.06
N THR A 74 7.37 -18.54 3.53
CA THR A 74 8.43 -17.54 3.40
C THR A 74 8.69 -17.18 1.94
N GLY A 75 8.82 -18.19 1.07
CA GLY A 75 9.03 -17.99 -0.36
C GLY A 75 7.90 -17.21 -1.02
N GLN A 76 6.63 -17.53 -0.71
CA GLN A 76 5.48 -16.79 -1.23
C GLN A 76 5.48 -15.32 -0.80
N VAL A 77 5.83 -15.04 0.46
CA VAL A 77 5.87 -13.66 0.97
C VAL A 77 7.02 -12.88 0.32
N ILE A 78 8.22 -13.46 0.23
CA ILE A 78 9.37 -12.78 -0.39
C ILE A 78 9.11 -12.49 -1.87
N VAL A 79 8.56 -13.45 -2.62
CA VAL A 79 8.18 -13.21 -4.03
C VAL A 79 7.16 -12.08 -4.14
N GLY A 80 6.15 -12.04 -3.26
CA GLY A 80 5.18 -10.95 -3.23
C GLY A 80 5.81 -9.59 -2.98
N VAL A 81 6.73 -9.50 -2.01
CA VAL A 81 7.47 -8.26 -1.69
C VAL A 81 8.28 -7.81 -2.90
N ILE A 82 9.05 -8.71 -3.54
CA ILE A 82 9.85 -8.38 -4.72
C ILE A 82 8.97 -7.82 -5.83
N VAL A 83 7.84 -8.46 -6.14
CA VAL A 83 6.94 -8.02 -7.22
C VAL A 83 6.36 -6.62 -6.95
N ILE A 84 5.93 -6.32 -5.73
CA ILE A 84 5.34 -5.02 -5.37
C ILE A 84 6.36 -3.89 -5.51
N PHE A 85 7.58 -4.10 -5.03
CA PHE A 85 8.62 -3.08 -5.07
C PHE A 85 9.27 -2.95 -6.46
N ALA A 86 9.49 -4.07 -7.16
CA ALA A 86 10.03 -4.08 -8.53
C ALA A 86 9.07 -3.42 -9.54
N SER A 87 7.75 -3.54 -9.34
CA SER A 87 6.77 -2.82 -10.18
C SER A 87 6.97 -1.30 -10.14
N GLY A 88 7.48 -0.79 -9.02
CA GLY A 88 7.87 0.61 -8.87
C GLY A 88 9.03 1.02 -9.74
N GLU A 89 10.12 0.25 -9.66
CA GLU A 89 11.31 0.53 -10.45
C GLU A 89 11.03 0.41 -11.96
N ILE A 90 10.16 -0.54 -12.35
CA ILE A 90 9.71 -0.66 -13.74
C ILE A 90 8.93 0.60 -14.17
N LEU A 91 8.04 1.10 -13.30
CA LEU A 91 7.28 2.32 -13.60
C LEU A 91 8.22 3.53 -13.73
N ASP A 92 9.21 3.66 -12.86
CA ASP A 92 10.21 4.72 -12.93
C ASP A 92 11.01 4.66 -14.24
N LEU A 93 11.36 3.45 -14.73
CA LEU A 93 12.02 3.26 -16.02
C LEU A 93 11.16 3.63 -17.24
N ILE A 94 9.83 3.64 -17.10
CA ILE A 94 8.91 4.00 -18.20
C ILE A 94 8.69 5.51 -18.28
N ILE A 95 8.70 6.19 -17.13
CA ILE A 95 8.40 7.62 -17.03
C ILE A 95 9.68 8.47 -17.13
N ALA A 96 10.86 7.88 -16.85
CA ALA A 96 12.18 8.49 -17.05
C ALA A 96 12.56 8.60 -18.53
#